data_AF-U9VWX1-F1
#
_entry.id   AF-U9VWX1-F1
#
_cell.length_a   1.000
_cell.length_b   1.000
_cell.length_c   1.000
_cell.angle_alpha   90.00
_cell.angle_beta   90.00
_cell.angle_gamma   90.00
#
_symmetry.space_group_name_H-M   'P 1'
#
loop_
_entity.id
_entity.type
_entity.pdbx_description
1 polymer ?
#
loop_
_entity_poly.entity_id
_entity_poly.type
_entity_poly.pdbx_seq_one_letter_code
_entity_poly.pdbx_strand_id
1 'polypeptide(L)'
;MGRASIIEAYIKRLLELEHPVTQSVLEAIAAEVGITNGELEAINLQVQAHLDRGHNYIELDNFDKAIDVLMRARALDPINLEVLNTLANVHYLRYNQDSNLNDRQQALQLARRCLELKPNDREALGLIRALDGSASPEMLSLQTKPNIFLLIGFLENVFSPKKFTRRTKTKIALLILFLQQPVSYPKTAWWVTQKLALLTGSAAAVVLTFVGVSRLPVFSSLNAADSTLVEENTIPKFDPGPNVPVAFNYPGLLIEPRLSRLGEYDGEPYYKLHGVVINDSGQEVTKLNLKVELLDGDGTPISTIDQVALTTNGFIIRPGDTRSFELFHKIAPTLISVRVSVIDIEQVVENGTHMAPTADSYSAKSVVPADSEVALISYSPRGNHSH
;
A
#
# COMPACT_ATOMS: atom_id res chain seq x y z
N MET A 1 -10.56 21.17 -29.99
CA MET A 1 -9.83 20.39 -28.97
C MET A 1 -9.07 19.28 -29.67
N GLY A 2 -7.84 18.95 -29.25
CA GLY A 2 -7.10 17.82 -29.81
C GLY A 2 -7.68 16.49 -29.31
N ARG A 3 -7.46 15.37 -30.02
CA ARG A 3 -7.92 14.04 -29.58
C ARG A 3 -7.45 13.68 -28.17
N ALA A 4 -6.20 14.03 -27.83
CA ALA A 4 -5.66 13.83 -26.48
C ALA A 4 -6.47 14.58 -25.40
N SER A 5 -6.89 15.82 -25.67
CA SER A 5 -7.67 16.60 -24.69
C SER A 5 -9.08 16.03 -24.46
N ILE A 6 -9.66 15.33 -25.44
CA ILE A 6 -10.98 14.68 -25.29
C ILE A 6 -10.85 13.45 -24.37
N ILE A 7 -9.81 12.64 -24.58
CA ILE A 7 -9.53 11.48 -23.71
C ILE A 7 -9.19 11.93 -22.28
N GLU A 8 -8.38 12.99 -22.12
CA GLU A 8 -8.08 13.55 -20.80
C GLU A 8 -9.33 14.07 -20.09
N ALA A 9 -10.22 14.76 -20.81
CA ALA A 9 -11.50 15.23 -20.27
C ALA A 9 -12.40 14.05 -19.85
N TYR A 10 -12.43 12.98 -20.63
CA TYR A 10 -13.15 11.75 -20.30
C TYR A 10 -12.61 11.08 -19.05
N ILE A 11 -11.29 10.87 -18.95
CA ILE A 11 -10.65 10.29 -17.76
C ILE A 11 -10.91 11.18 -16.54
N LYS A 12 -10.75 12.50 -16.69
CA LYS A 12 -11.02 13.45 -15.61
C LYS A 12 -12.45 13.32 -15.11
N ARG A 13 -13.43 13.22 -16.01
CA ARG A 13 -14.84 13.08 -15.63
C ARG A 13 -15.11 11.77 -14.91
N LEU A 14 -14.44 10.68 -15.29
CA LEU A 14 -14.52 9.41 -14.57
C LEU A 14 -13.96 9.50 -13.15
N LEU A 15 -12.88 10.24 -12.94
CA LEU A 15 -12.26 10.43 -11.62
C LEU A 15 -13.11 11.31 -10.68
N GLU A 16 -14.00 12.14 -11.21
CA GLU A 16 -14.92 12.99 -10.43
C GLU A 16 -16.15 12.24 -9.93
N LEU A 17 -16.38 10.99 -10.37
CA LEU A 17 -17.54 10.21 -9.94
C LEU A 17 -17.34 9.63 -8.53
N GLU A 18 -18.23 10.00 -7.61
CA GLU A 18 -18.30 9.41 -6.27
C GLU A 18 -19.10 8.09 -6.23
N HIS A 19 -19.86 7.80 -7.29
CA HIS A 19 -20.74 6.63 -7.38
C HIS A 19 -20.08 5.51 -8.21
N PRO A 20 -20.46 4.24 -7.96
CA PRO A 20 -19.96 3.12 -8.74
C PRO A 20 -20.24 3.33 -10.23
N VAL A 21 -19.18 3.33 -11.03
CA VAL A 21 -19.27 3.48 -12.48
C VAL A 21 -20.08 2.31 -13.05
N THR A 22 -21.09 2.64 -13.84
CA THR A 22 -21.93 1.69 -14.59
C THR A 22 -21.77 1.94 -16.08
N GLN A 23 -22.13 0.95 -16.91
CA GLN A 23 -22.06 1.07 -18.37
C GLN A 23 -22.82 2.29 -18.90
N SER A 24 -24.04 2.55 -18.39
CA SER A 24 -24.84 3.70 -18.80
C SER A 24 -24.20 5.04 -18.43
N VAL A 25 -23.48 5.09 -17.31
CA VAL A 25 -22.76 6.30 -16.87
C VAL A 25 -21.55 6.56 -17.79
N LEU A 26 -20.83 5.52 -18.20
CA LEU A 26 -19.72 5.64 -19.16
C LEU A 26 -20.20 6.16 -20.51
N GLU A 27 -21.30 5.61 -21.03
CA GLU A 27 -21.91 6.06 -22.29
C GLU A 27 -22.39 7.51 -22.20
N ALA A 28 -22.99 7.91 -21.08
CA ALA A 28 -23.42 9.28 -20.85
C ALA A 28 -22.23 10.26 -20.80
N ILE A 29 -21.14 9.89 -20.13
CA ILE A 29 -19.91 10.71 -20.06
C ILE A 29 -19.24 10.79 -21.42
N ALA A 30 -19.15 9.68 -22.15
CA ALA A 30 -18.61 9.67 -23.50
C ALA A 30 -19.39 10.62 -24.41
N ALA A 31 -20.72 10.57 -24.35
CA ALA A 31 -21.59 11.49 -25.09
C ALA A 31 -21.43 12.95 -24.65
N GLU A 32 -21.31 13.22 -23.34
CA GLU A 32 -21.12 14.55 -22.75
C GLU A 32 -19.81 15.20 -23.25
N VAL A 33 -18.72 14.43 -23.31
CA VAL A 33 -17.39 14.91 -23.72
C VAL A 33 -17.23 14.92 -25.25
N GLY A 34 -18.23 14.42 -25.98
CA GLY A 34 -18.24 14.40 -27.45
C GLY A 34 -17.40 13.29 -28.06
N ILE A 35 -17.18 12.19 -27.33
CA ILE A 35 -16.53 10.98 -27.83
C ILE A 35 -17.48 10.28 -28.80
N THR A 36 -17.01 10.07 -30.02
CA THR A 36 -17.75 9.32 -31.05
C THR A 36 -17.62 7.82 -30.84
N ASN A 37 -18.56 7.03 -31.39
CA ASN A 37 -18.50 5.56 -31.33
C ASN A 37 -17.16 4.99 -31.87
N GLY A 38 -16.60 5.60 -32.92
CA GLY A 38 -15.31 5.17 -33.48
C GLY A 38 -14.12 5.49 -32.56
N GLU A 39 -14.19 6.56 -31.77
CA GLU A 39 -13.20 6.85 -30.73
C GLU A 39 -13.34 5.90 -29.54
N LEU A 40 -14.56 5.50 -29.19
CA LEU A 40 -14.83 4.50 -28.17
C LEU A 40 -14.27 3.13 -28.56
N GLU A 41 -14.39 2.75 -29.84
CA GLU A 41 -13.74 1.57 -30.40
C GLU A 41 -12.20 1.68 -30.33
N ALA A 42 -11.62 2.85 -30.63
CA ALA A 42 -10.19 3.08 -30.50
C ALA A 42 -9.70 2.99 -29.03
N ILE A 43 -10.50 3.49 -28.07
CA ILE A 43 -10.25 3.33 -26.63
C ILE A 43 -10.25 1.86 -26.25
N ASN A 44 -11.25 1.09 -26.70
CA ASN A 44 -11.33 -0.35 -26.44
C ASN A 44 -10.14 -1.12 -27.03
N LEU A 45 -9.69 -0.75 -28.24
CA LEU A 45 -8.49 -1.32 -28.84
C LEU A 45 -7.24 -1.02 -28.00
N GLN A 46 -7.15 0.20 -27.45
CA GLN A 46 -6.04 0.58 -26.57
C GLN A 46 -6.08 -0.17 -25.23
N VAL A 47 -7.27 -0.37 -24.64
CA VAL A 47 -7.48 -1.20 -23.45
C VAL A 47 -6.97 -2.61 -23.71
N GLN A 48 -7.36 -3.23 -24.84
CA GLN A 48 -6.88 -4.56 -25.19
C GLN A 48 -5.36 -4.61 -25.40
N ALA A 49 -4.80 -3.63 -26.12
CA ALA A 49 -3.35 -3.56 -26.29
C ALA A 49 -2.58 -3.39 -24.96
N HIS A 50 -3.19 -2.82 -23.92
CA HIS A 50 -2.63 -2.78 -22.57
C HIS A 50 -2.82 -4.11 -21.83
N LEU A 51 -3.98 -4.77 -21.96
CA LEU A 51 -4.21 -6.11 -21.43
C LEU A 51 -3.18 -7.12 -21.93
N ASP A 52 -2.98 -7.21 -23.25
CA ASP A 52 -2.00 -8.11 -23.87
C ASP A 52 -0.58 -7.89 -23.31
N ARG A 53 -0.19 -6.62 -23.17
CA ARG A 53 1.11 -6.26 -22.57
C ARG A 53 1.18 -6.62 -21.09
N GLY A 54 0.09 -6.43 -20.35
CA GLY A 54 -0.05 -6.86 -18.97
C GLY A 54 0.17 -8.36 -18.84
N HIS A 55 -0.51 -9.17 -19.65
CA HIS A 55 -0.33 -10.62 -19.71
C HIS A 55 1.12 -11.02 -20.02
N ASN A 56 1.74 -10.42 -21.02
CA ASN A 56 3.15 -10.68 -21.33
C ASN A 56 4.08 -10.38 -20.15
N TYR A 57 3.83 -9.33 -19.36
CA TYR A 57 4.63 -9.06 -18.16
C TYR A 57 4.36 -10.05 -17.03
N ILE A 58 3.14 -10.57 -16.90
CA ILE A 58 2.80 -11.62 -15.94
C ILE A 58 3.55 -12.92 -16.29
N GLU A 59 3.58 -13.29 -17.57
CA GLU A 59 4.32 -14.48 -18.04
C GLU A 59 5.83 -14.39 -17.79
N LEU A 60 6.37 -13.17 -17.65
CA LEU A 60 7.77 -12.90 -17.34
C LEU A 60 8.01 -12.62 -15.85
N ASP A 61 7.03 -12.90 -14.97
CA ASP A 61 7.05 -12.63 -13.53
C ASP A 61 7.39 -11.16 -13.17
N ASN A 62 7.13 -10.22 -14.08
CA ASN A 62 7.38 -8.79 -13.87
C ASN A 62 6.11 -8.10 -13.37
N PHE A 63 5.72 -8.42 -12.13
CA PHE A 63 4.44 -7.98 -11.57
C PHE A 63 4.30 -6.46 -11.44
N ASP A 64 5.39 -5.74 -11.16
CA ASP A 64 5.35 -4.28 -11.06
C ASP A 64 4.95 -3.62 -12.39
N LYS A 65 5.59 -4.02 -13.50
CA LYS A 65 5.25 -3.50 -14.83
C LYS A 65 3.87 -3.97 -15.29
N ALA A 66 3.48 -5.19 -14.96
CA ALA A 66 2.14 -5.69 -15.25
C ALA A 66 1.07 -4.82 -14.57
N ILE A 67 1.23 -4.52 -13.27
CA ILE A 67 0.33 -3.64 -12.51
C ILE A 67 0.27 -2.24 -13.15
N ASP A 68 1.42 -1.63 -13.46
CA ASP A 68 1.46 -0.29 -14.06
C ASP A 68 0.70 -0.21 -15.39
N VAL A 69 0.85 -1.23 -16.25
CA VAL A 69 0.17 -1.27 -17.56
C VAL A 69 -1.32 -1.55 -17.41
N LEU A 70 -1.70 -2.49 -16.54
CA LEU A 70 -3.10 -2.83 -16.28
C LEU A 70 -3.85 -1.67 -15.61
N MET A 71 -3.17 -0.88 -14.77
CA MET A 71 -3.74 0.35 -14.19
C MET A 71 -4.06 1.39 -15.27
N ARG A 72 -3.26 1.49 -16.34
CA ARG A 72 -3.58 2.34 -17.50
C ARG A 72 -4.78 1.80 -18.29
N ALA A 73 -4.88 0.49 -18.46
CA ALA A 73 -6.06 -0.14 -19.06
C ALA A 73 -7.33 0.19 -18.26
N ARG A 74 -7.26 0.05 -16.93
CA ARG A 74 -8.37 0.36 -16.00
C ARG A 74 -8.76 1.83 -16.03
N ALA A 75 -7.81 2.75 -16.22
CA ALA A 75 -8.11 4.18 -16.32
C ALA A 75 -8.94 4.51 -17.58
N LEU A 76 -8.78 3.73 -18.66
CA LEU A 76 -9.53 3.89 -19.90
C LEU A 76 -10.91 3.21 -19.83
N ASP A 77 -10.99 2.02 -19.23
CA ASP A 77 -12.23 1.28 -19.02
C ASP A 77 -12.29 0.70 -17.58
N PRO A 78 -12.88 1.44 -16.63
CA PRO A 78 -12.86 1.09 -15.21
C PRO A 78 -13.82 -0.05 -14.84
N ILE A 79 -14.70 -0.48 -15.76
CA ILE A 79 -15.64 -1.58 -15.53
C ILE A 79 -15.31 -2.83 -16.33
N ASN A 80 -14.20 -2.82 -17.06
CA ASN A 80 -13.74 -3.97 -17.82
C ASN A 80 -13.44 -5.14 -16.89
N LEU A 81 -14.26 -6.20 -16.95
CA LEU A 81 -14.12 -7.37 -16.09
C LEU A 81 -12.78 -8.08 -16.27
N GLU A 82 -12.28 -8.17 -17.51
CA GLU A 82 -11.01 -8.82 -17.82
C GLU A 82 -9.83 -8.06 -17.21
N VAL A 83 -9.79 -6.73 -17.36
CA VAL A 83 -8.77 -5.87 -16.72
C VAL A 83 -8.80 -6.03 -15.20
N LEU A 84 -9.98 -5.97 -14.59
CA LEU A 84 -10.14 -6.07 -13.13
C LEU A 84 -9.71 -7.45 -12.60
N ASN A 85 -10.14 -8.53 -13.25
CA ASN A 85 -9.74 -9.90 -12.87
C ASN A 85 -8.23 -10.10 -13.04
N THR A 86 -7.67 -9.67 -14.16
CA THR A 86 -6.22 -9.79 -14.41
C THR A 86 -5.44 -8.98 -13.38
N LEU A 87 -5.81 -7.73 -13.11
CA LEU A 87 -5.14 -6.90 -12.10
C LEU A 87 -5.25 -7.51 -10.69
N ALA A 88 -6.41 -8.05 -10.31
CA ALA A 88 -6.60 -8.75 -9.04
C ALA A 88 -5.69 -9.97 -8.94
N ASN A 89 -5.56 -10.74 -10.02
CA ASN A 89 -4.68 -11.89 -10.11
C ASN A 89 -3.20 -11.50 -9.99
N VAL A 90 -2.75 -10.41 -10.63
CA VAL A 90 -1.34 -9.96 -10.49
C VAL A 90 -1.00 -9.58 -9.06
N HIS A 91 -1.88 -8.84 -8.38
CA HIS A 91 -1.68 -8.54 -6.96
C HIS A 91 -1.64 -9.82 -6.12
N TYR A 92 -2.49 -10.80 -6.40
CA TYR A 92 -2.45 -12.09 -5.71
C TYR A 92 -1.13 -12.86 -5.96
N LEU A 93 -0.64 -12.89 -7.21
CA LEU A 93 0.63 -13.52 -7.55
C LEU A 93 1.81 -12.85 -6.83
N ARG A 94 1.88 -11.51 -6.84
CA ARG A 94 2.90 -10.76 -6.09
C ARG A 94 2.80 -10.97 -4.58
N TYR A 95 1.58 -11.04 -4.03
CA TYR A 95 1.36 -11.40 -2.63
C TYR A 95 1.89 -12.80 -2.30
N ASN A 96 1.67 -13.80 -3.15
CA ASN A 96 2.20 -15.15 -2.91
C ASN A 96 3.73 -15.18 -2.92
N GLN A 97 4.36 -14.31 -3.71
CA GLN A 97 5.82 -14.20 -3.77
C GLN A 97 6.40 -13.50 -2.54
N ASP A 98 5.86 -12.34 -2.19
CA ASP A 98 6.49 -11.41 -1.23
C ASP A 98 5.78 -11.36 0.13
N SER A 99 4.62 -12.00 0.27
CA SER A 99 3.74 -11.95 1.45
C SER A 99 3.30 -10.53 1.84
N ASN A 100 3.26 -9.60 0.88
CA ASN A 100 2.88 -8.21 1.12
C ASN A 100 1.36 -8.07 1.34
N LEU A 101 0.95 -7.71 2.55
CA LEU A 101 -0.47 -7.59 2.91
C LEU A 101 -1.23 -6.53 2.10
N ASN A 102 -0.55 -5.49 1.60
CA ASN A 102 -1.18 -4.48 0.76
C ASN A 102 -1.65 -5.11 -0.57
N ASP A 103 -0.87 -6.00 -1.16
CA ASP A 103 -1.24 -6.69 -2.40
C ASP A 103 -2.42 -7.63 -2.19
N ARG A 104 -2.46 -8.35 -1.07
CA ARG A 104 -3.63 -9.14 -0.68
C ARG A 104 -4.90 -8.28 -0.57
N GLN A 105 -4.80 -7.11 0.06
CA GLN A 105 -5.94 -6.19 0.19
C GLN A 105 -6.41 -5.67 -1.18
N GLN A 106 -5.48 -5.26 -2.05
CA GLN A 106 -5.81 -4.80 -3.41
C GLN A 106 -6.47 -5.90 -4.24
N ALA A 107 -5.93 -7.12 -4.22
CA ALA A 107 -6.53 -8.27 -4.90
C ALA A 107 -7.97 -8.55 -4.44
N LEU A 108 -8.21 -8.48 -3.12
CA LEU A 108 -9.54 -8.70 -2.55
C LEU A 108 -10.53 -7.58 -2.95
N GLN A 109 -10.10 -6.32 -2.93
CA GLN A 109 -10.93 -5.19 -3.34
C GLN A 109 -11.34 -5.29 -4.82
N LEU A 110 -10.38 -5.60 -5.70
CA LEU A 110 -10.64 -5.77 -7.13
C LEU A 110 -11.57 -6.95 -7.40
N ALA A 111 -11.35 -8.11 -6.75
CA ALA A 111 -12.24 -9.26 -6.92
C ALA A 111 -13.67 -8.98 -6.44
N ARG A 112 -13.84 -8.28 -5.31
CA ARG A 112 -15.17 -7.84 -4.86
C ARG A 112 -15.82 -6.91 -5.88
N ARG A 113 -15.04 -5.99 -6.48
CA ARG A 113 -15.54 -5.12 -7.54
C ARG A 113 -16.01 -5.91 -8.76
N CYS A 114 -15.32 -6.99 -9.15
CA CYS A 114 -15.79 -7.89 -10.19
C CYS A 114 -17.13 -8.55 -9.85
N LEU A 115 -17.35 -8.92 -8.58
CA LEU A 115 -18.64 -9.49 -8.13
C LEU A 115 -19.77 -8.47 -8.08
N GLU A 116 -19.47 -7.20 -7.78
CA GLU A 116 -20.46 -6.12 -7.87
C GLU A 116 -20.95 -5.94 -9.32
N LEU A 117 -20.04 -6.03 -10.29
CA LEU A 117 -20.36 -5.92 -11.72
C LEU A 117 -21.02 -7.20 -12.27
N LYS A 118 -20.54 -8.36 -11.84
CA LYS A 118 -21.01 -9.68 -12.27
C LYS A 118 -21.02 -10.65 -11.07
N PRO A 119 -22.17 -10.79 -10.37
CA PRO A 119 -22.25 -11.57 -9.13
C PRO A 119 -21.82 -13.04 -9.22
N ASN A 120 -21.86 -13.63 -10.41
CA ASN A 120 -21.50 -15.02 -10.67
C ASN A 120 -20.13 -15.17 -11.36
N ASP A 121 -19.23 -14.19 -11.21
CA ASP A 121 -17.90 -14.28 -11.80
C ASP A 121 -17.04 -15.34 -11.09
N ARG A 122 -16.70 -16.40 -11.85
CA ARG A 122 -16.02 -17.58 -11.31
C ARG A 122 -14.58 -17.29 -10.90
N GLU A 123 -13.89 -16.44 -11.65
CA GLU A 123 -12.49 -16.07 -11.40
C GLU A 123 -12.40 -15.27 -10.11
N ALA A 124 -13.23 -14.24 -9.95
CA ALA A 124 -13.29 -13.45 -8.73
C ALA A 124 -13.65 -14.28 -7.48
N LEU A 125 -14.66 -15.16 -7.58
CA LEU A 125 -15.01 -16.08 -6.48
C LEU A 125 -13.86 -17.04 -6.13
N GLY A 126 -13.17 -17.56 -7.16
CA GLY A 126 -12.00 -18.42 -6.97
C GLY A 126 -10.87 -17.70 -6.26
N LEU A 127 -10.57 -16.46 -6.67
CA LEU A 127 -9.53 -15.63 -6.08
C LEU A 127 -9.82 -15.31 -4.61
N ILE A 128 -11.06 -14.92 -4.27
CA ILE A 128 -11.46 -14.63 -2.88
C ILE A 128 -11.27 -15.87 -2.01
N ARG A 129 -11.72 -17.06 -2.47
CA ARG A 129 -11.53 -18.31 -1.73
C ARG A 129 -10.06 -18.64 -1.52
N ALA A 130 -9.20 -18.39 -2.51
CA ALA A 130 -7.76 -18.60 -2.38
C ALA A 130 -7.11 -17.62 -1.39
N LEU A 131 -7.54 -16.36 -1.39
CA LEU A 131 -7.08 -15.31 -0.46
C LEU A 131 -7.57 -15.50 0.98
N ASP A 132 -8.75 -16.10 1.17
CA ASP A 132 -9.29 -16.46 2.48
C ASP A 132 -8.63 -17.75 3.01
N GLY A 133 -8.39 -18.74 2.15
CA GLY A 133 -7.73 -20.00 2.51
C GLY A 133 -6.24 -19.87 2.82
N SER A 134 -5.57 -18.86 2.24
CA SER A 134 -4.15 -18.58 2.49
C SER A 134 -3.89 -17.78 3.78
N ALA A 135 -4.94 -17.29 4.44
CA ALA A 135 -4.81 -16.65 5.74
C ALA A 135 -4.60 -17.72 6.82
N SER A 136 -3.33 -18.03 7.13
CA SER A 136 -3.03 -18.76 8.36
C SER A 136 -3.63 -17.98 9.54
N PRO A 137 -4.41 -18.63 10.44
CA PRO A 137 -5.03 -17.98 11.58
C PRO A 137 -4.00 -17.29 12.50
N GLU A 138 -2.72 -17.68 12.41
CA GLU A 138 -1.63 -17.09 13.18
C GLU A 138 -1.29 -15.65 12.74
N MET A 139 -1.43 -15.30 11.45
CA MET A 139 -1.15 -13.94 10.96
C MET A 139 -2.27 -12.94 11.26
N LEU A 140 -3.53 -13.39 11.32
CA LEU A 140 -4.67 -12.56 11.73
C LEU A 140 -4.63 -12.20 13.23
N SER A 141 -3.92 -13.01 14.03
CA SER A 141 -3.74 -12.76 15.47
C SER A 141 -2.74 -11.63 15.78
N LEU A 142 -1.84 -11.29 14.85
CA LEU A 142 -0.86 -10.22 15.06
C LEU A 142 -1.45 -8.83 14.77
N GLN A 143 -2.47 -8.73 13.93
CA GLN A 143 -3.17 -7.48 13.64
C GLN A 143 -4.24 -7.14 14.68
N THR A 144 -4.64 -8.10 15.52
CA THR A 144 -5.63 -7.94 16.60
C THR A 144 -5.03 -7.99 18.01
N LYS A 145 -3.70 -8.00 18.17
CA LYS A 145 -3.13 -7.85 19.52
C LYS A 145 -3.53 -6.47 20.03
N PRO A 146 -4.35 -6.36 21.10
CA PRO A 146 -4.61 -5.07 21.71
C PRO A 146 -3.25 -4.47 22.04
N ASN A 147 -3.06 -3.22 21.62
CA ASN A 147 -1.84 -2.45 21.80
C ASN A 147 -1.25 -2.80 23.17
N ILE A 148 -0.09 -3.44 23.21
CA ILE A 148 0.56 -3.81 24.49
C ILE A 148 0.76 -2.55 25.36
N PHE A 149 0.81 -1.37 24.72
CA PHE A 149 0.76 -0.06 25.36
C PHE A 149 -0.55 0.24 26.10
N LEU A 150 -1.72 -0.21 25.65
CA LEU A 150 -2.97 -0.15 26.42
C LEU A 150 -2.91 -1.07 27.65
N LEU A 151 -2.28 -2.25 27.54
CA LEU A 151 -2.09 -3.12 28.70
C LEU A 151 -1.10 -2.50 29.72
N ILE A 152 -0.05 -1.83 29.24
CA ILE A 152 0.90 -1.09 30.08
C ILE A 152 0.21 0.11 30.75
N GLY A 153 -0.56 0.90 30.00
CA GLY A 153 -1.34 2.02 30.53
C GLY A 153 -2.42 1.58 31.52
N PHE A 154 -3.07 0.44 31.27
CA PHE A 154 -4.04 -0.15 32.20
C PHE A 154 -3.37 -0.65 33.48
N LEU A 155 -2.19 -1.28 33.37
CA LEU A 155 -1.41 -1.69 34.55
C LEU A 155 -0.91 -0.47 35.35
N GLU A 156 -0.55 0.64 34.70
CA GLU A 156 -0.18 1.87 35.41
C GLU A 156 -1.37 2.58 36.07
N ASN A 157 -2.57 2.46 35.51
CA ASN A 157 -3.77 3.10 36.05
C ASN A 157 -4.45 2.25 37.16
N VAL A 158 -4.39 0.92 37.07
CA VAL A 158 -4.97 0.00 38.07
C VAL A 158 -4.05 -0.16 39.30
N PHE A 159 -2.72 -0.07 39.13
CA PHE A 159 -1.79 -0.16 40.25
C PHE A 159 -1.36 1.24 40.73
N SER A 160 -2.04 1.72 41.77
CA SER A 160 -1.76 3.01 42.42
C SER A 160 -0.25 3.25 42.65
N PRO A 161 0.30 4.43 42.26
CA PRO A 161 1.75 4.67 42.16
C PRO A 161 2.52 4.67 43.48
N LYS A 162 1.86 4.49 44.63
CA LYS A 162 2.47 4.69 45.96
C LYS A 162 3.27 3.52 46.52
N LYS A 163 3.40 2.36 45.83
CA LYS A 163 4.07 1.18 46.42
C LYS A 163 5.14 0.48 45.58
N PHE A 164 5.44 0.93 44.37
CA PHE A 164 6.49 0.29 43.57
C PHE A 164 7.87 0.90 43.83
N THR A 165 8.73 0.15 44.51
CA THR A 165 10.13 0.52 44.69
C THR A 165 10.83 0.63 43.33
N ARG A 166 11.83 1.51 43.22
CA ARG A 166 12.58 1.75 41.98
C ARG A 166 13.07 0.44 41.33
N ARG A 167 13.44 -0.55 42.14
CA ARG A 167 13.90 -1.89 41.71
C ARG A 167 12.83 -2.70 41.00
N THR A 168 11.57 -2.60 41.42
CA THR A 168 10.48 -3.37 40.83
C THR A 168 10.09 -2.82 39.47
N LYS A 169 10.11 -1.49 39.29
CA LYS A 169 9.91 -0.84 37.99
C LYS A 169 10.96 -1.27 36.96
N THR A 170 12.23 -1.36 37.37
CA THR A 170 13.31 -1.81 36.48
C THR A 170 13.14 -3.28 36.06
N LYS A 171 12.67 -4.14 36.97
CA LYS A 171 12.40 -5.56 36.66
C LYS A 171 11.23 -5.73 35.68
N ILE A 172 10.16 -4.94 35.84
CA ILE A 172 9.01 -4.95 34.92
C ILE A 172 9.44 -4.43 33.55
N ALA A 173 10.20 -3.33 33.49
CA ALA A 173 10.73 -2.80 32.23
C ALA A 173 11.63 -3.81 31.50
N LEU A 174 12.53 -4.51 32.22
CA LEU A 174 13.37 -5.57 31.65
C LEU A 174 12.55 -6.77 31.16
N LEU A 175 11.49 -7.16 31.86
CA LEU A 175 10.59 -8.24 31.44
C LEU A 175 9.87 -7.88 30.15
N ILE A 176 9.36 -6.65 30.04
CA ILE A 176 8.70 -6.15 28.82
C ILE A 176 9.68 -6.13 27.65
N LEU A 177 10.91 -5.62 27.88
CA LEU A 177 11.95 -5.55 26.87
C LEU A 177 12.43 -6.94 26.42
N PHE A 178 12.41 -7.93 27.31
CA PHE A 178 12.69 -9.33 27.00
C PHE A 178 11.57 -9.99 26.18
N LEU A 179 10.30 -9.67 26.47
CA LEU A 179 9.14 -10.16 25.72
C LEU A 179 8.99 -9.51 24.33
N GLN A 180 9.66 -8.37 24.09
CA GLN A 180 9.69 -7.68 22.80
C GLN A 180 10.77 -8.20 21.84
N GLN A 181 11.63 -9.13 22.26
CA GLN A 181 12.65 -9.71 21.37
C GLN A 181 11.98 -10.67 20.37
N PRO A 182 12.19 -10.52 19.05
CA PRO A 182 11.62 -11.44 18.06
C PRO A 182 12.21 -12.84 18.25
N VAL A 183 11.34 -13.82 18.48
CA VAL A 183 11.75 -15.23 18.60
C VAL A 183 12.02 -15.77 17.20
N SER A 184 13.24 -15.60 16.72
CA SER A 184 13.71 -16.26 15.50
C SER A 184 14.11 -17.70 15.81
N TYR A 185 13.31 -18.66 15.30
CA TYR A 185 13.50 -20.11 15.19
C TYR A 185 13.10 -21.05 16.38
N PRO A 186 12.49 -22.23 16.10
CA PRO A 186 11.81 -23.06 17.10
C PRO A 186 12.67 -24.14 17.80
N LYS A 187 14.00 -24.14 17.68
CA LYS A 187 14.83 -25.26 18.21
C LYS A 187 15.48 -25.06 19.58
N THR A 188 15.12 -24.04 20.35
CA THR A 188 15.77 -23.77 21.65
C THR A 188 14.81 -23.41 22.79
N ALA A 189 13.68 -24.12 22.90
CA ALA A 189 12.76 -24.01 24.04
C ALA A 189 13.42 -24.33 25.40
N TRP A 190 14.51 -25.11 25.42
CA TRP A 190 15.25 -25.47 26.64
C TRP A 190 16.11 -24.33 27.22
N TRP A 191 16.48 -23.32 26.42
CA TRP A 191 17.33 -22.21 26.88
C TRP A 191 16.54 -21.09 27.58
N VAL A 192 15.24 -20.95 27.28
CA VAL A 192 14.38 -19.90 27.86
C VAL A 192 14.06 -20.20 29.34
N THR A 193 13.93 -21.47 29.71
CA THR A 193 13.64 -21.89 31.09
C THR A 193 14.82 -21.64 32.05
N GLN A 194 16.08 -21.77 31.59
CA GLN A 194 17.25 -21.50 32.43
C GLN A 194 17.46 -20.00 32.71
N LYS A 195 17.14 -19.11 31.77
CA LYS A 195 17.25 -17.66 31.98
C LYS A 195 16.15 -17.10 32.90
N LEU A 196 14.96 -17.71 32.92
CA LEU A 196 13.88 -17.31 33.82
C LEU A 196 14.19 -17.65 35.30
N ALA A 197 14.93 -18.74 35.55
CA ALA A 197 15.37 -19.15 36.89
C ALA A 197 16.43 -18.21 37.51
N LEU A 198 17.25 -17.56 36.69
CA LEU A 198 18.29 -16.62 37.15
C LEU A 198 17.74 -15.24 37.56
N LEU A 199 16.56 -14.86 37.05
CA LEU A 199 15.97 -13.53 37.28
C LEU A 199 15.14 -13.44 38.58
N THR A 200 14.70 -14.57 39.13
CA THR A 200 13.83 -14.64 40.32
C THR A 200 14.56 -14.79 41.64
N GLY A 201 15.88 -15.05 41.64
CA GLY A 201 16.79 -14.90 42.79
C GLY A 201 16.29 -15.52 44.11
N SER A 202 15.41 -16.52 44.04
CA SER A 202 14.82 -17.18 45.18
C SER A 202 14.51 -18.62 44.79
N ALA A 203 15.16 -19.56 45.49
CA ALA A 203 14.82 -20.97 45.46
C ALA A 203 13.53 -21.21 46.26
N ALA A 204 12.42 -20.59 45.84
CA ALA A 204 11.09 -20.99 46.28
C ALA A 204 10.50 -21.82 45.14
N ALA A 205 10.51 -23.14 45.31
CA ALA A 205 9.81 -24.07 44.43
C ALA A 205 8.31 -23.73 44.43
N VAL A 206 7.84 -23.03 43.41
CA VAL A 206 6.42 -22.92 43.11
C VAL A 206 6.01 -24.25 42.50
N VAL A 207 5.63 -25.18 43.36
CA VAL A 207 4.92 -26.40 42.95
C VAL A 207 3.51 -25.98 42.54
N LEU A 208 3.30 -25.82 41.24
CA LEU A 208 1.96 -25.75 40.65
C LEU A 208 1.40 -27.18 40.63
N THR A 209 0.78 -27.60 41.73
CA THR A 209 -0.06 -28.81 41.76
C THR A 209 -1.34 -28.53 40.98
N PHE A 210 -1.44 -29.09 39.77
CA PHE A 210 -2.72 -29.31 39.11
C PHE A 210 -3.48 -30.40 39.87
N VAL A 211 -4.34 -30.01 40.81
CA VAL A 211 -5.33 -30.90 41.41
C VAL A 211 -6.54 -30.90 40.49
N GLY A 212 -6.71 -31.99 39.74
CA GLY A 212 -7.92 -32.24 38.98
C GLY A 212 -9.11 -32.46 39.91
N VAL A 213 -10.11 -31.60 39.81
CA VAL A 213 -11.45 -31.83 40.38
C VAL A 213 -12.43 -31.83 39.22
N SER A 214 -12.68 -33.03 38.71
CA SER A 214 -13.75 -33.31 37.74
C SER A 214 -15.07 -33.42 38.50
N ARG A 215 -15.85 -32.33 38.60
CA ARG A 215 -17.32 -32.38 38.75
C ARG A 215 -17.96 -31.17 38.08
N LEU A 216 -18.43 -31.39 36.86
CA LEU A 216 -19.30 -30.48 36.11
C LEU A 216 -20.67 -30.36 36.83
N PRO A 217 -21.21 -29.16 37.02
CA PRO A 217 -22.65 -29.00 37.25
C PRO A 217 -23.39 -29.19 35.92
N VAL A 218 -24.44 -30.01 35.97
CA VAL A 218 -25.47 -30.12 34.94
C VAL A 218 -26.22 -28.79 34.90
N PHE A 219 -26.07 -28.03 33.82
CA PHE A 219 -26.92 -26.87 33.56
C PHE A 219 -28.15 -27.29 32.78
N SER A 220 -29.30 -27.04 33.41
CA SER A 220 -30.63 -27.15 32.83
C SER A 220 -30.82 -26.10 31.73
N SER A 221 -31.49 -26.52 30.66
CA SER A 221 -31.99 -25.70 29.56
C SER A 221 -32.87 -24.55 30.06
N LEU A 222 -32.58 -23.31 29.64
CA LEU A 222 -33.51 -22.19 29.69
C LEU A 222 -33.28 -21.24 28.51
N ASN A 223 -34.22 -21.34 27.57
CA ASN A 223 -34.91 -20.30 26.81
C ASN A 223 -34.16 -19.24 26.00
N ALA A 224 -34.58 -19.21 24.73
CA ALA A 224 -34.52 -18.11 23.79
C ALA A 224 -35.00 -16.77 24.37
N ALA A 225 -34.17 -15.74 24.24
CA ALA A 225 -34.57 -14.36 23.96
C ALA A 225 -33.34 -13.51 23.60
N ASP A 226 -33.57 -12.60 22.66
CA ASP A 226 -32.76 -11.43 22.26
C ASP A 226 -31.44 -11.62 21.50
N SER A 227 -31.60 -11.64 20.18
CA SER A 227 -30.58 -11.42 19.17
C SER A 227 -30.63 -9.96 18.69
N THR A 228 -29.93 -9.03 19.36
CA THR A 228 -29.62 -7.70 18.80
C THR A 228 -28.37 -7.12 19.45
N LEU A 229 -27.17 -7.47 18.97
CA LEU A 229 -25.97 -6.61 18.97
C LEU A 229 -25.00 -7.17 17.92
N VAL A 230 -25.25 -6.84 16.66
CA VAL A 230 -24.25 -6.96 15.59
C VAL A 230 -23.47 -5.66 15.64
N GLU A 231 -22.30 -5.65 16.31
CA GLU A 231 -21.32 -4.57 16.13
C GLU A 231 -20.80 -4.68 14.69
N GLU A 232 -21.36 -3.83 13.84
CA GLU A 232 -20.95 -3.64 12.46
C GLU A 232 -19.49 -3.18 12.47
N ASN A 233 -18.60 -4.06 12.05
CA ASN A 233 -17.16 -3.84 11.98
C ASN A 233 -16.89 -2.88 10.81
N THR A 234 -17.26 -1.61 10.98
CA THR A 234 -17.06 -0.55 9.98
C THR A 234 -15.57 -0.34 9.80
N ILE A 235 -15.06 -0.73 8.64
CA ILE A 235 -13.72 -0.35 8.18
C ILE A 235 -13.63 1.17 8.33
N PRO A 236 -12.65 1.71 9.09
CA PRO A 236 -12.56 3.15 9.34
C PRO A 236 -12.52 3.86 7.99
N LYS A 237 -13.56 4.65 7.72
CA LYS A 237 -13.70 5.42 6.50
C LYS A 237 -12.63 6.50 6.53
N PHE A 238 -11.63 6.37 5.67
CA PHE A 238 -10.57 7.36 5.54
C PHE A 238 -11.14 8.64 4.94
N ASP A 239 -11.31 9.68 5.76
CA ASP A 239 -11.67 11.02 5.29
C ASP A 239 -10.39 11.71 4.76
N PRO A 240 -10.28 12.02 3.46
CA PRO A 240 -9.12 12.70 2.92
C PRO A 240 -9.14 14.15 3.38
N GLY A 241 -8.51 14.42 4.52
CA GLY A 241 -8.40 15.76 5.10
C GLY A 241 -7.74 16.80 4.18
N PRO A 242 -7.70 18.08 4.62
CA PRO A 242 -7.25 19.19 3.78
C PRO A 242 -5.81 19.02 3.30
N ASN A 243 -5.54 19.51 2.09
CA ASN A 243 -4.18 19.59 1.54
C ASN A 243 -3.38 20.64 2.32
N VAL A 244 -2.15 20.29 2.73
CA VAL A 244 -1.24 21.17 3.45
C VAL A 244 -0.17 21.68 2.48
N PRO A 245 0.07 23.00 2.36
CA PRO A 245 1.11 23.54 1.49
C PRO A 245 2.50 23.11 1.96
N VAL A 246 3.38 22.76 1.01
CA VAL A 246 4.78 22.38 1.25
C VAL A 246 5.69 23.39 0.58
N ALA A 247 6.61 23.98 1.35
CA ALA A 247 7.66 24.85 0.86
C ALA A 247 9.01 24.10 0.89
N PHE A 248 9.77 24.17 -0.20
CA PHE A 248 11.13 23.65 -0.31
C PHE A 248 11.99 24.62 -1.10
N ASN A 249 13.23 24.82 -0.66
CA ASN A 249 14.19 25.64 -1.38
C ASN A 249 15.62 25.12 -1.15
N TYR A 250 16.22 24.56 -2.20
CA TYR A 250 17.64 24.20 -2.21
C TYR A 250 18.19 24.31 -3.64
N PRO A 251 19.29 25.03 -3.89
CA PRO A 251 19.85 25.15 -5.24
C PRO A 251 20.24 23.79 -5.83
N GLY A 252 19.75 23.48 -7.03
CA GLY A 252 20.03 22.23 -7.74
C GLY A 252 19.25 21.01 -7.24
N LEU A 253 18.32 21.17 -6.30
CA LEU A 253 17.32 20.15 -6.00
C LEU A 253 15.93 20.76 -6.12
N LEU A 254 14.99 19.99 -6.64
CA LEU A 254 13.58 20.33 -6.64
C LEU A 254 12.83 19.26 -5.84
N ILE A 255 11.84 19.65 -5.04
CA ILE A 255 10.92 18.71 -4.39
C ILE A 255 9.50 19.00 -4.89
N GLU A 256 8.90 18.00 -5.50
CA GLU A 256 7.50 18.02 -5.90
C GLU A 256 6.65 17.24 -4.89
N PRO A 257 5.77 17.90 -4.10
CA PRO A 257 4.84 17.20 -3.23
C PRO A 257 3.76 16.51 -4.08
N ARG A 258 3.72 15.17 -4.04
CA ARG A 258 2.67 14.35 -4.68
C ARG A 258 1.47 14.12 -3.77
N LEU A 259 1.71 14.08 -2.45
CA LEU A 259 0.70 14.01 -1.41
C LEU A 259 1.16 14.85 -0.22
N SER A 260 0.29 15.70 0.31
CA SER A 260 0.56 16.47 1.52
C SER A 260 -0.75 16.75 2.24
N ARG A 261 -1.10 15.91 3.22
CA ARG A 261 -2.46 15.89 3.78
C ARG A 261 -2.48 15.57 5.27
N LEU A 262 -3.47 16.15 5.93
CA LEU A 262 -3.94 15.70 7.24
C LEU A 262 -4.81 14.45 7.07
N GLY A 263 -4.65 13.48 7.96
CA GLY A 263 -5.51 12.32 8.06
C GLY A 263 -5.72 11.94 9.51
N GLU A 264 -6.62 11.01 9.74
CA GLU A 264 -6.86 10.43 11.06
C GLU A 264 -6.47 8.95 11.01
N TYR A 265 -5.73 8.49 12.02
CA TYR A 265 -5.37 7.09 12.19
C TYR A 265 -5.55 6.71 13.65
N ASP A 266 -6.45 5.77 13.92
CA ASP A 266 -6.79 5.31 15.28
C ASP A 266 -7.26 6.45 16.22
N GLY A 267 -8.13 7.34 15.71
CA GLY A 267 -8.68 8.45 16.49
C GLY A 267 -7.74 9.65 16.66
N GLU A 268 -6.54 9.60 16.07
CA GLU A 268 -5.48 10.57 16.28
C GLU A 268 -5.09 11.26 14.97
N PRO A 269 -4.79 12.57 14.97
CA PRO A 269 -4.39 13.27 13.76
C PRO A 269 -2.95 12.96 13.35
N TYR A 270 -2.77 12.62 12.07
CA TYR A 270 -1.49 12.37 11.43
C TYR A 270 -1.31 13.25 10.20
N TYR A 271 -0.06 13.52 9.89
CA TYR A 271 0.35 14.16 8.66
C TYR A 271 1.07 13.16 7.77
N LYS A 272 0.68 13.12 6.49
CA LYS A 272 1.29 12.28 5.47
C LYS A 272 1.83 13.15 4.34
N LEU A 273 3.13 12.98 4.05
CA LEU A 273 3.82 13.63 2.95
C LEU A 273 4.44 12.57 2.04
N HIS A 274 4.10 12.59 0.75
CA HIS A 274 4.80 11.87 -0.31
C HIS A 274 5.40 12.92 -1.24
N GLY A 275 6.74 13.00 -1.27
CA GLY A 275 7.47 13.91 -2.13
C GLY A 275 8.31 13.16 -3.16
N VAL A 276 8.58 13.82 -4.28
CA VAL A 276 9.58 13.39 -5.26
C VAL A 276 10.69 14.42 -5.28
N VAL A 277 11.91 13.99 -4.96
CA VAL A 277 13.13 14.78 -5.15
C VAL A 277 13.56 14.62 -6.59
N ILE A 278 13.88 15.72 -7.25
CA ILE A 278 14.43 15.79 -8.60
C ILE A 278 15.81 16.42 -8.48
N ASN A 279 16.83 15.73 -8.96
CA ASN A 279 18.19 16.27 -8.97
C ASN A 279 18.38 17.14 -10.21
N ASP A 280 18.16 18.44 -10.05
CA ASP A 280 18.40 19.45 -11.09
C ASP A 280 19.82 20.03 -11.03
N SER A 281 20.70 19.41 -10.24
CA SER A 281 22.11 19.78 -10.17
C SER A 281 22.90 19.07 -11.27
N GLY A 282 24.08 19.59 -11.58
CA GLY A 282 25.04 18.90 -12.45
C GLY A 282 25.92 17.88 -11.72
N GLN A 283 25.53 17.41 -10.52
CA GLN A 283 26.32 16.49 -9.71
C GLN A 283 25.49 15.29 -9.26
N GLU A 284 26.14 14.15 -9.06
CA GLU A 284 25.49 12.97 -8.49
C GLU A 284 25.27 13.16 -6.99
N VAL A 285 24.09 12.82 -6.48
CA VAL A 285 23.74 12.89 -5.05
C VAL A 285 23.75 11.47 -4.48
N THR A 286 24.67 11.19 -3.57
CA THR A 286 24.84 9.86 -2.95
C THR A 286 24.20 9.76 -1.57
N LYS A 287 23.89 10.90 -0.95
CA LYS A 287 23.19 10.99 0.34
C LYS A 287 22.37 12.27 0.38
N LEU A 288 21.19 12.16 0.96
CA LEU A 288 20.28 13.29 1.14
C LEU A 288 19.46 13.10 2.41
N ASN A 289 19.73 13.96 3.39
CA ASN A 289 18.95 14.08 4.62
C ASN A 289 18.17 15.38 4.59
N LEU A 290 16.87 15.28 4.85
CA LEU A 290 15.93 16.38 4.85
C LEU A 290 15.50 16.68 6.29
N LYS A 291 15.31 17.96 6.60
CA LYS A 291 14.58 18.43 7.77
C LYS A 291 13.17 18.75 7.32
N VAL A 292 12.18 18.17 7.99
CA VAL A 292 10.77 18.48 7.76
C VAL A 292 10.23 19.18 9.00
N GLU A 293 9.93 20.46 8.86
CA GLU A 293 9.33 21.29 9.90
C GLU A 293 7.83 21.41 9.64
N LEU A 294 7.03 21.01 10.63
CA LEU A 294 5.57 21.12 10.60
C LEU A 294 5.19 22.42 11.31
N LEU A 295 4.62 23.38 10.59
CA LEU A 295 4.43 24.76 11.06
C LEU A 295 2.97 25.06 11.43
N ASP A 296 2.78 25.84 12.48
CA ASP A 296 1.49 26.43 12.84
C ASP A 296 1.15 27.66 11.97
N GLY A 297 0.07 28.36 12.32
CA GLY A 297 -0.42 29.54 11.60
C GLY A 297 0.47 30.76 11.71
N ASP A 298 1.33 30.81 12.74
CA ASP A 298 2.33 31.85 12.93
C ASP A 298 3.66 31.51 12.23
N GLY A 299 3.74 30.33 11.60
CA GLY A 299 4.94 29.82 10.95
C GLY A 299 5.97 29.25 11.93
N THR A 300 5.58 28.99 13.18
CA THR A 300 6.43 28.40 14.22
C THR A 300 6.44 26.88 14.08
N PRO A 301 7.61 26.20 14.17
CA PRO A 301 7.66 24.75 14.09
C PRO A 301 7.02 24.10 15.33
N ILE A 302 5.93 23.36 15.10
CA ILE A 302 5.27 22.49 16.09
C ILE A 302 6.06 21.18 16.25
N SER A 303 6.59 20.67 15.14
CA SER A 303 7.42 19.46 15.10
C SER A 303 8.54 19.62 14.08
N THR A 304 9.66 18.96 14.33
CA THR A 304 10.84 18.90 13.46
C THR A 304 11.27 17.46 13.34
N ILE A 305 11.41 16.99 12.10
CA ILE A 305 11.66 15.60 11.78
C ILE A 305 12.86 15.51 10.84
N ASP A 306 13.83 14.68 11.19
CA ASP A 306 14.95 14.36 10.31
C ASP A 306 14.56 13.15 9.44
N GLN A 307 14.40 13.39 8.15
CA GLN A 307 13.99 12.40 7.16
C GLN A 307 15.18 12.03 6.27
N VAL A 308 15.57 10.75 6.27
CA VAL A 308 16.54 10.23 5.31
C VAL A 308 15.81 9.97 3.99
N ALA A 309 16.10 10.78 2.96
CA ALA A 309 15.52 10.62 1.62
C ALA A 309 16.35 9.67 0.75
N LEU A 310 17.66 9.62 0.97
CA LEU A 310 18.57 8.65 0.37
C LEU A 310 19.41 7.98 1.44
N THR A 311 19.37 6.66 1.48
CA THR A 311 20.28 5.87 2.32
C THR A 311 21.57 5.59 1.55
N THR A 312 22.67 5.46 2.29
CA THR A 312 24.03 5.15 1.78
C THR A 312 24.17 3.77 1.13
N ASN A 313 23.09 3.03 0.92
CA ASN A 313 23.09 1.67 0.39
C ASN A 313 23.21 1.60 -1.14
N GLY A 314 23.96 2.53 -1.76
CA GLY A 314 24.24 2.52 -3.19
C GLY A 314 23.18 3.18 -4.09
N PHE A 315 22.25 3.94 -3.52
CA PHE A 315 21.34 4.77 -4.31
C PHE A 315 22.00 6.10 -4.65
N ILE A 316 22.29 6.30 -5.93
CA ILE A 316 22.81 7.54 -6.49
C ILE A 316 21.67 8.20 -7.27
N ILE A 317 21.36 9.47 -7.00
CA ILE A 317 20.49 10.26 -7.87
C ILE A 317 21.38 11.04 -8.84
N ARG A 318 21.31 10.73 -10.13
CA ARG A 318 22.07 11.47 -11.15
C ARG A 318 21.34 12.74 -11.58
N PRO A 319 22.01 13.67 -12.29
CA PRO A 319 21.35 14.81 -12.91
C PRO A 319 20.14 14.36 -13.75
N GLY A 320 18.96 14.93 -13.46
CA GLY A 320 17.68 14.61 -14.08
C GLY A 320 16.93 13.41 -13.47
N ASP A 321 17.58 12.60 -12.62
CA ASP A 321 16.90 11.50 -11.94
C ASP A 321 15.91 12.00 -10.88
N THR A 322 14.94 11.16 -10.58
CA THR A 322 13.92 11.42 -9.56
C THR A 322 13.92 10.33 -8.50
N ARG A 323 13.60 10.70 -7.25
CA ARG A 323 13.48 9.76 -6.12
C ARG A 323 12.32 10.14 -5.22
N SER A 324 11.45 9.17 -4.94
CA SER A 324 10.37 9.34 -3.98
C SER A 324 10.84 9.19 -2.53
N PHE A 325 10.18 9.91 -1.62
CA PHE A 325 10.25 9.70 -0.18
C PHE A 325 8.87 9.83 0.45
N GLU A 326 8.65 9.11 1.54
CA GLU A 326 7.40 9.14 2.30
C GLU A 326 7.69 9.48 3.76
N LEU A 327 6.86 10.36 4.32
CA LEU A 327 6.84 10.72 5.72
C LEU A 327 5.42 10.51 6.27
N PHE A 328 5.35 9.83 7.42
CA PHE A 328 4.12 9.65 8.18
C PHE A 328 4.39 9.99 9.64
N HIS A 329 3.73 11.02 10.17
CA HIS A 329 4.03 11.55 11.51
C HIS A 329 2.76 11.92 12.28
N LYS A 330 2.72 11.60 13.57
CA LYS A 330 1.64 12.03 14.47
C LYS A 330 1.79 13.52 14.75
N ILE A 331 0.70 14.29 14.69
CA ILE A 331 0.76 15.74 14.83
C ILE A 331 -0.30 16.27 15.78
N ALA A 332 -0.19 17.55 16.13
CA ALA A 332 -1.30 18.31 16.70
C ALA A 332 -2.22 18.83 15.57
N PRO A 333 -3.51 19.08 15.84
CA PRO A 333 -4.48 19.56 14.83
C PRO A 333 -4.22 20.99 14.32
N THR A 334 -3.18 21.67 14.79
CA THR A 334 -2.84 23.06 14.44
C THR A 334 -1.90 23.20 13.24
N LEU A 335 -1.59 22.11 12.54
CA LEU A 335 -0.71 22.12 11.37
C LEU A 335 -1.33 22.89 10.20
N ILE A 336 -0.63 23.93 9.72
CA ILE A 336 -1.07 24.79 8.61
C ILE A 336 -0.15 24.70 7.40
N SER A 337 1.16 24.52 7.58
CA SER A 337 2.09 24.39 6.46
C SER A 337 3.29 23.50 6.80
N VAL A 338 4.00 23.03 5.78
CA VAL A 338 5.22 22.24 5.97
C VAL A 338 6.38 22.90 5.25
N ARG A 339 7.52 22.98 5.93
CA ARG A 339 8.78 23.43 5.35
C ARG A 339 9.76 22.26 5.29
N VAL A 340 10.31 22.02 4.12
CA VAL A 340 11.36 21.03 3.91
C VAL A 340 12.66 21.75 3.61
N SER A 341 13.75 21.38 4.27
CA SER A 341 15.08 21.90 4.03
C SER A 341 16.11 20.77 3.99
N VAL A 342 17.24 20.97 3.32
CA VAL A 342 18.34 19.99 3.32
C VAL A 342 19.16 20.15 4.60
N ILE A 343 19.39 19.06 5.33
CA ILE A 343 20.29 19.00 6.48
C ILE A 343 21.70 18.66 6.03
N ASP A 344 21.80 17.61 5.22
CA ASP A 344 23.06 17.02 4.80
C ASP A 344 22.90 16.43 3.40
N ILE A 345 23.90 16.66 2.56
CA ILE A 345 23.92 16.21 1.17
C ILE A 345 25.36 15.86 0.82
N GLU A 346 25.55 14.63 0.35
CA GLU A 346 26.84 14.22 -0.22
C GLU A 346 26.69 14.20 -1.73
N GLN A 347 27.47 15.05 -2.39
CA GLN A 347 27.54 15.14 -3.84
C GLN A 347 28.90 14.66 -4.33
N VAL A 348 28.89 13.90 -5.41
CA VAL A 348 30.11 13.48 -6.12
C VAL A 348 30.18 14.27 -7.41
N VAL A 349 31.27 15.05 -7.55
CA VAL A 349 31.57 15.75 -8.80
C VAL A 349 31.80 14.69 -9.85
N GLU A 350 30.98 14.75 -10.89
CA GLU A 350 30.98 13.76 -11.96
C GLU A 350 32.34 13.73 -12.66
N ASN A 351 32.97 12.55 -12.76
CA ASN A 351 34.10 12.33 -13.65
C ASN A 351 33.61 12.22 -15.11
N GLY A 352 33.04 13.32 -15.62
CA GLY A 352 32.80 13.67 -17.03
C GLY A 352 32.33 12.59 -18.01
N THR A 353 31.61 11.55 -17.57
CA THR A 353 31.26 10.39 -18.42
C THR A 353 29.77 10.09 -18.45
N HIS A 354 28.96 10.71 -17.61
CA HIS A 354 27.52 10.60 -17.62
C HIS A 354 26.93 11.67 -18.52
N MET A 355 26.68 11.31 -19.78
CA MET A 355 25.74 12.09 -20.58
C MET A 355 24.34 11.80 -20.06
N ALA A 356 23.67 12.82 -19.50
CA ALA A 356 22.27 12.71 -19.16
C ALA A 356 21.50 12.17 -20.38
N PRO A 357 20.64 11.15 -20.21
CA PRO A 357 19.83 10.63 -21.30
C PRO A 357 19.05 11.79 -21.93
N THR A 358 19.36 12.12 -23.19
CA THR A 358 18.60 13.12 -23.94
C THR A 358 17.13 12.68 -24.00
N ALA A 359 16.18 13.62 -24.06
CA ALA A 359 14.75 13.29 -24.09
C ALA A 359 14.41 12.23 -25.17
N ASP A 360 15.16 12.19 -26.27
CA ASP A 360 15.04 11.21 -27.36
C ASP A 360 15.38 9.76 -26.95
N SER A 361 16.21 9.58 -25.91
CA SER A 361 16.61 8.25 -25.40
C SER A 361 15.50 7.55 -24.61
N TYR A 362 14.47 8.29 -24.20
CA TYR A 362 13.23 7.72 -23.63
C TYR A 362 12.19 7.36 -24.69
N SER A 363 12.47 7.60 -25.99
CA SER A 363 11.66 6.99 -27.04
C SER A 363 11.92 5.48 -27.02
N ALA A 364 10.93 4.71 -26.57
CA ALA A 364 10.95 3.27 -26.73
C ALA A 364 11.07 3.00 -28.24
N LYS A 365 12.28 2.66 -28.71
CA LYS A 365 12.46 2.09 -30.05
C LYS A 365 11.58 0.86 -30.09
N SER A 366 10.43 0.97 -30.75
CA SER A 366 9.66 -0.18 -31.17
C SER A 366 10.59 -1.03 -32.03
N VAL A 367 11.13 -2.09 -31.44
CA VAL A 367 11.86 -3.11 -32.17
C VAL A 367 10.80 -3.77 -33.03
N VAL A 368 10.64 -3.27 -34.26
CA VAL A 368 9.94 -3.98 -35.31
C VAL A 368 10.87 -5.14 -35.66
N PRO A 369 10.48 -6.40 -35.41
CA PRO A 369 11.31 -7.52 -35.82
C PRO A 369 11.39 -7.50 -37.35
N ALA A 370 12.59 -7.25 -37.86
CA ALA A 370 12.93 -7.64 -39.22
C ALA A 370 12.81 -9.17 -39.26
N ASP A 371 12.09 -9.68 -40.26
CA ASP A 371 11.88 -11.11 -40.56
C ASP A 371 10.68 -11.80 -39.90
N SER A 372 9.50 -11.16 -39.98
CA SER A 372 8.23 -11.91 -39.97
C SER A 372 7.52 -11.79 -41.32
N GLU A 373 7.94 -12.61 -42.28
CA GLU A 373 7.10 -12.97 -43.44
C GLU A 373 5.87 -13.73 -42.92
N VAL A 374 4.80 -12.99 -42.63
CA VAL A 374 3.49 -13.59 -42.36
C VAL A 374 2.89 -14.02 -43.69
N ALA A 375 2.99 -15.31 -43.99
CA ALA A 375 2.28 -15.94 -45.10
C ALA A 375 0.76 -15.78 -44.90
N LEU A 376 0.15 -14.93 -45.72
CA LEU A 376 -1.31 -14.79 -45.81
C LEU A 376 -1.91 -16.08 -46.39
N ILE A 377 -2.41 -16.95 -45.52
CA ILE A 377 -3.28 -18.07 -45.93
C ILE A 377 -4.66 -17.47 -46.22
N SER A 378 -4.99 -17.33 -47.50
CA SER A 378 -6.31 -16.95 -47.97
C SER A 378 -7.29 -18.11 -47.76
N TYR A 379 -8.24 -17.95 -46.83
CA TYR A 379 -9.37 -18.86 -46.69
C TYR A 379 -10.44 -18.52 -47.73
N SER A 380 -10.65 -19.46 -48.66
CA SER A 380 -11.76 -19.44 -49.62
C SER A 380 -13.04 -20.00 -48.97
N PRO A 381 -14.19 -19.31 -49.03
CA PRO A 381 -15.41 -19.79 -48.40
C PRO A 381 -16.05 -20.94 -49.20
N ARG A 382 -16.17 -22.12 -48.56
CA ARG A 382 -16.91 -23.27 -49.11
C ARG A 382 -18.41 -22.97 -49.13
N GLY A 383 -18.99 -23.07 -50.32
CA GLY A 383 -20.41 -22.90 -50.57
C GLY A 383 -21.29 -24.01 -49.98
N ASN A 384 -22.50 -23.59 -49.62
CA ASN A 384 -23.65 -24.41 -49.30
C ASN A 384 -24.01 -25.37 -50.45
N HIS A 385 -24.26 -26.64 -50.13
CA HIS A 385 -25.15 -27.49 -50.92
C HIS A 385 -26.29 -28.01 -50.03
N SER A 386 -27.48 -27.68 -50.50
CA SER A 386 -28.79 -28.18 -50.12
C SER A 386 -28.93 -29.68 -50.38
N HIS A 387 -29.52 -30.40 -49.43
CA HIS A 387 -30.54 -31.41 -49.70
C HIS A 387 -31.48 -31.53 -48.50
#